data_AF-A0A182T5V3-F1
#
_entry.id   AF-A0A182T5V3-F1
#
_cell.length_a   1.000
_cell.length_b   1.000
_cell.length_c   1.000
_cell.angle_alpha   90.00
_cell.angle_beta   90.00
_cell.angle_gamma   90.00
#
_symmetry.space_group_name_H-M   'P 1'
#
loop_
_entity.id
_entity.type
_entity.pdbx_description
1 polymer ?
#
loop_
_entity_poly.entity_id
_entity_poly.type
_entity_poly.pdbx_seq_one_letter_code
_entity_poly.pdbx_strand_id
1 'polypeptide(L)'
;MIYRFMLRLATLTAETEEYTDAIRQRRGWLTDYNIRHNFSSAARVDDLLGENYRLLNSVSNLARTAASTLTEAYDHWTYGEFVEQRIFPMLEELKRLERAGEGLKKRRVWSQRPLPYLKPFEVLGIDEKT
;
A
#
# COMPACT_ATOMS: atom_id res chain seq x y z
N MET A 1 -16.39 24.57 4.74
CA MET A 1 -16.09 23.40 3.87
C MET A 1 -14.76 22.76 4.23
N ILE A 2 -13.68 23.54 4.38
CA ILE A 2 -12.33 23.09 4.74
C ILE A 2 -12.27 22.20 6.01
N TYR A 3 -12.94 22.58 7.11
CA TYR A 3 -12.92 21.78 8.34
C TYR A 3 -13.37 20.32 8.13
N ARG A 4 -14.48 20.12 7.40
CA ARG A 4 -15.00 18.77 7.11
C ARG A 4 -14.03 17.98 6.23
N PHE A 5 -13.39 18.65 5.26
CA PHE A 5 -12.35 18.04 4.43
C PHE A 5 -11.14 17.62 5.26
N MET A 6 -10.64 18.47 6.15
CA MET A 6 -9.50 18.16 7.01
C MET A 6 -9.81 17.02 7.98
N LEU A 7 -11.02 16.97 8.55
CA LEU A 7 -11.46 15.85 9.38
C LEU A 7 -11.48 14.54 8.56
N ARG A 8 -12.03 14.58 7.34
CA ARG A 8 -12.07 13.40 6.46
C ARG A 8 -10.66 12.94 6.05
N LEU A 9 -9.76 13.87 5.77
CA LEU A 9 -8.36 13.57 5.50
C LEU A 9 -7.73 12.84 6.70
N ALA A 10 -7.84 13.40 7.90
CA ALA A 10 -7.27 12.80 9.10
C ALA A 10 -7.80 11.37 9.36
N THR A 11 -9.12 11.17 9.23
CA THR A 11 -9.72 9.83 9.37
C THR A 11 -9.20 8.85 8.33
N LEU A 12 -9.14 9.25 7.05
CA LEU A 12 -8.67 8.37 5.98
C LEU A 12 -7.17 8.06 6.08
N THR A 13 -6.36 9.01 6.57
CA THR A 13 -4.95 8.78 6.86
C THR A 13 -4.80 7.69 7.91
N ALA A 14 -5.44 7.84 9.07
CA ALA A 14 -5.38 6.83 10.13
C ALA A 14 -5.89 5.45 9.67
N GLU A 15 -6.99 5.42 8.92
CA GLU A 15 -7.58 4.19 8.39
C GLU A 15 -6.65 3.49 7.37
N THR A 16 -5.99 4.26 6.52
CA THR A 16 -5.03 3.73 5.52
C THR A 16 -3.76 3.23 6.20
N GLU A 17 -3.23 3.96 7.17
CA GLU A 17 -2.06 3.55 7.95
C GLU A 17 -2.34 2.26 8.71
N GLU A 18 -3.46 2.19 9.44
CA GLU A 18 -3.84 0.98 10.17
C GLU A 18 -4.01 -0.23 9.23
N TYR A 19 -4.68 -0.02 8.09
CA TYR A 19 -4.88 -1.07 7.09
C TYR A 19 -3.55 -1.58 6.52
N THR A 20 -2.67 -0.66 6.10
CA THR A 20 -1.39 -1.00 5.48
C THR A 20 -0.44 -1.67 6.47
N ASP A 21 -0.39 -1.20 7.72
CA ASP A 21 0.37 -1.83 8.79
C ASP A 21 -0.17 -3.22 9.15
N ALA A 22 -1.49 -3.37 9.23
CA ALA A 22 -2.11 -4.67 9.49
C ALA A 22 -1.75 -5.69 8.39
N ILE A 23 -1.74 -5.27 7.12
CA ILE A 23 -1.33 -6.12 6.00
C ILE A 23 0.16 -6.47 6.05
N ARG A 24 1.02 -5.48 6.25
CA ARG A 24 2.48 -5.66 6.20
C ARG A 24 3.01 -6.47 7.38
N GLN A 25 2.43 -6.29 8.58
CA GLN A 25 2.99 -6.86 9.82
C GLN A 25 2.16 -8.01 10.39
N ARG A 26 0.82 -7.92 10.34
CA ARG A 26 -0.05 -8.81 11.12
C ARG A 26 -0.71 -9.90 10.27
N ARG A 27 -0.85 -9.66 8.96
CA ARG A 27 -1.56 -10.57 8.05
C ARG A 27 -0.57 -11.21 7.08
N GLY A 28 -0.05 -12.37 7.50
CA GLY A 28 1.17 -13.00 6.97
C GLY A 28 1.33 -13.12 5.45
N TRP A 29 0.27 -13.22 4.65
CA TRP A 29 0.34 -13.55 3.22
C TRP A 29 0.76 -12.41 2.28
N LEU A 30 0.74 -11.16 2.75
CA LEU A 30 1.17 -9.97 1.99
C LEU A 30 2.38 -9.26 2.62
N THR A 31 3.10 -9.96 3.51
CA THR A 31 4.37 -9.48 4.04
C THR A 31 5.40 -9.32 2.93
N ASP A 32 6.38 -8.43 3.11
CA ASP A 32 7.45 -8.25 2.13
C ASP A 32 8.22 -9.53 1.86
N TYR A 33 8.36 -10.41 2.86
CA TYR A 33 8.95 -11.74 2.69
C TYR A 33 8.16 -12.59 1.70
N ASN A 34 6.84 -12.69 1.89
CA ASN A 34 5.98 -13.50 1.03
C ASN A 34 5.85 -12.90 -0.38
N ILE A 35 5.87 -11.57 -0.51
CA ILE A 35 5.94 -10.89 -1.80
C ILE A 35 7.25 -11.24 -2.52
N ARG A 36 8.41 -11.11 -1.86
CA ARG A 36 9.73 -11.40 -2.46
C ARG A 36 9.85 -12.83 -2.98
N HIS A 37 9.29 -13.80 -2.26
CA HIS A 37 9.35 -15.20 -2.63
C HIS A 37 8.13 -15.69 -3.42
N ASN A 38 7.15 -14.82 -3.65
CA ASN A 38 5.85 -15.11 -4.23
C ASN A 38 5.15 -16.30 -3.53
N PHE A 39 5.11 -16.26 -2.20
CA PHE A 39 4.38 -17.21 -1.37
C PHE A 39 3.01 -16.65 -1.02
N SER A 40 1.97 -17.14 -1.69
CA SER A 40 0.61 -16.77 -1.30
C SER A 40 -0.45 -17.69 -1.85
N SER A 41 -1.62 -17.68 -1.21
CA SER A 41 -2.84 -18.32 -1.67
C SER A 41 -3.76 -17.26 -2.23
N ALA A 42 -4.28 -17.46 -3.46
CA ALA A 42 -5.13 -16.48 -4.12
C ALA A 42 -6.35 -16.08 -3.26
N ALA A 43 -7.04 -17.06 -2.67
CA ALA A 43 -8.15 -16.81 -1.76
C ALA A 43 -7.75 -15.94 -0.55
N ARG A 44 -6.57 -16.19 0.03
CA ARG A 44 -6.06 -15.38 1.14
C ARG A 44 -5.69 -13.97 0.69
N VAL A 45 -5.14 -13.79 -0.51
CA VAL A 45 -4.88 -12.46 -1.06
C VAL A 45 -6.17 -11.68 -1.23
N ASP A 46 -7.21 -12.30 -1.77
CA ASP A 46 -8.50 -11.65 -1.96
C ASP A 46 -9.14 -11.25 -0.61
N ASP A 47 -9.11 -12.14 0.39
CA ASP A 47 -9.58 -11.83 1.75
C ASP A 47 -8.86 -10.62 2.36
N LEU A 48 -7.54 -10.51 2.13
CA LEU A 48 -6.73 -9.42 2.67
C LEU A 48 -6.94 -8.10 1.93
N LEU A 49 -7.20 -8.16 0.63
CA LEU A 49 -7.42 -6.99 -0.21
C LEU A 49 -8.88 -6.53 -0.26
N GLY A 50 -9.80 -7.19 0.45
CA GLY A 50 -11.22 -6.85 0.47
C GLY A 50 -11.50 -5.36 0.77
N GLU A 51 -10.76 -4.76 1.71
CA GLU A 51 -10.91 -3.35 2.06
C GLU A 51 -10.12 -2.39 1.15
N ASN A 52 -9.14 -2.89 0.38
CA ASN A 52 -8.24 -2.06 -0.42
C ASN A 52 -9.01 -1.22 -1.44
N TYR A 53 -9.97 -1.84 -2.13
CA TYR A 53 -10.78 -1.17 -3.16
C TYR A 53 -11.61 -0.02 -2.57
N ARG A 54 -12.22 -0.24 -1.40
CA ARG A 54 -13.01 0.79 -0.71
C ARG A 54 -12.14 1.98 -0.28
N LEU A 55 -10.96 1.71 0.27
CA LEU A 55 -10.01 2.75 0.67
C LEU A 55 -9.47 3.51 -0.54
N LEU A 56 -9.08 2.80 -1.60
CA LEU A 56 -8.55 3.41 -2.82
C LEU A 56 -9.58 4.37 -3.46
N ASN A 57 -10.85 3.96 -3.51
CA ASN A 57 -11.93 4.83 -3.97
C ASN A 57 -12.15 6.03 -3.05
N SER A 58 -12.10 5.83 -1.74
CA SER A 58 -12.27 6.90 -0.75
C SER A 58 -11.16 7.95 -0.85
N VAL A 59 -9.90 7.52 -0.96
CA VAL A 59 -8.73 8.39 -1.10
C VAL A 59 -8.74 9.10 -2.46
N SER A 60 -9.13 8.39 -3.54
CA SER A 60 -9.27 9.00 -4.88
C SER A 60 -10.33 10.11 -4.90
N ASN A 61 -11.45 9.89 -4.22
CA ASN A 61 -12.49 10.91 -4.08
C ASN A 61 -12.01 12.08 -3.22
N LEU A 62 -11.26 11.82 -2.13
CA LEU A 62 -10.65 12.86 -1.31
C LEU A 62 -9.73 13.78 -2.13
N ALA A 63 -8.90 13.21 -3.02
CA ALA A 63 -8.03 13.97 -3.91
C ALA A 63 -8.84 14.90 -4.83
N ARG A 64 -9.94 14.41 -5.41
CA ARG A 64 -10.84 15.23 -6.26
C ARG A 64 -11.51 16.35 -5.46
N THR A 65 -11.93 16.06 -4.22
CA THR A 65 -12.53 17.06 -3.32
C THR A 65 -11.53 18.10 -2.83
N ALA A 66 -10.24 17.76 -2.75
CA ALA A 66 -9.20 18.71 -2.35
C ALA A 66 -9.13 19.90 -3.31
N ALA A 67 -9.16 19.65 -4.62
CA ALA A 67 -9.10 20.71 -5.63
C ALA A 67 -10.29 21.69 -5.50
N SER A 68 -11.51 21.19 -5.35
CA SER A 68 -12.70 22.05 -5.21
C SER A 68 -12.78 22.77 -3.85
N THR A 69 -12.23 22.18 -2.79
CA THR A 69 -12.29 22.76 -1.43
C THR A 69 -11.19 23.78 -1.17
N LEU A 70 -9.98 23.52 -1.69
CA LEU A 70 -8.80 24.35 -1.41
C LEU A 70 -8.66 25.52 -2.37
N THR A 71 -9.26 25.46 -3.57
CA THR A 71 -9.21 26.57 -4.54
C THR A 71 -9.89 27.85 -4.06
N GLU A 72 -10.75 27.77 -3.03
CA GLU A 72 -11.36 28.95 -2.39
C GLU A 72 -10.32 29.80 -1.64
N ALA A 73 -9.20 29.20 -1.20
CA ALA A 73 -8.21 29.85 -0.35
C ALA A 73 -6.78 29.85 -0.94
N TYR A 74 -6.48 28.93 -1.85
CA TYR A 74 -5.15 28.67 -2.37
C TYR A 74 -5.15 28.56 -3.90
N ASP A 75 -4.02 28.86 -4.52
CA ASP A 75 -3.83 28.66 -5.96
C ASP A 75 -3.59 27.18 -6.31
N HIS A 76 -3.55 26.90 -7.61
CA HIS A 76 -3.39 25.54 -8.13
C HIS A 76 -2.05 24.90 -7.84
N TRP A 77 -1.00 25.71 -7.68
CA TRP A 77 0.31 25.22 -7.25
C TRP A 77 0.24 24.71 -5.82
N THR A 78 -0.30 25.52 -4.91
CA THR A 78 -0.34 25.22 -3.47
C THR A 78 -1.26 24.04 -3.16
N TYR A 79 -2.48 24.01 -3.72
CA TYR A 79 -3.35 22.85 -3.48
C TYR A 79 -2.83 21.59 -4.20
N GLY A 80 -2.12 21.74 -5.33
CA GLY A 80 -1.46 20.64 -6.03
C GLY A 80 -0.38 19.99 -5.14
N GLU A 81 0.50 20.80 -4.57
CA GLU A 81 1.53 20.35 -3.62
C GLU A 81 0.90 19.70 -2.38
N PHE A 82 -0.20 20.26 -1.87
CA PHE A 82 -0.93 19.64 -0.76
C PHE A 82 -1.42 18.22 -1.10
N VAL A 83 -2.02 18.04 -2.28
CA VAL A 83 -2.47 16.72 -2.74
C VAL A 83 -1.28 15.77 -2.88
N GLU A 84 -0.18 16.23 -3.47
CA GLU A 84 1.06 15.47 -3.65
C GLU A 84 1.65 15.01 -2.31
N GLN A 85 1.75 15.89 -1.31
CA GLN A 85 2.39 15.55 -0.05
C GLN A 85 1.47 14.77 0.90
N ARG A 86 0.15 15.04 0.88
CA ARG A 86 -0.77 14.53 1.91
C ARG A 86 -1.66 13.40 1.45
N ILE A 87 -2.03 13.35 0.17
CA ILE A 87 -3.03 12.39 -0.34
C ILE A 87 -2.38 11.35 -1.25
N PHE A 88 -1.46 11.78 -2.11
CA PHE A 88 -0.80 10.90 -3.07
C PHE A 88 -0.07 9.70 -2.42
N PRO A 89 0.62 9.83 -1.27
CA PRO A 89 1.32 8.70 -0.65
C PRO A 89 0.37 7.55 -0.26
N MET A 90 -0.81 7.88 0.28
CA MET A 90 -1.85 6.88 0.58
C MET A 90 -2.31 6.16 -0.69
N LEU A 91 -2.52 6.92 -1.78
CA LEU A 91 -3.00 6.39 -3.04
C LEU A 91 -1.95 5.48 -3.71
N GLU A 92 -0.68 5.85 -3.64
CA GLU A 92 0.43 5.04 -4.13
C GLU A 92 0.56 3.73 -3.34
N GLU A 93 0.47 3.79 -2.02
CA GLU A 93 0.58 2.61 -1.15
C GLU A 93 -0.56 1.60 -1.40
N LEU A 94 -1.81 2.08 -1.49
CA LEU A 94 -2.96 1.22 -1.79
C LEU A 94 -2.86 0.59 -3.20
N LYS A 95 -2.37 1.33 -4.19
CA LYS A 95 -2.07 0.80 -5.54
C LYS A 95 -0.91 -0.18 -5.54
N ARG A 96 0.07 0.00 -4.66
CA ARG A 96 1.19 -0.94 -4.51
C ARG A 96 0.68 -2.27 -3.96
N LEU A 97 -0.20 -2.23 -2.95
CA LEU A 97 -0.85 -3.44 -2.40
C LEU A 97 -1.70 -4.17 -3.43
N GLU A 98 -2.50 -3.43 -4.22
CA GLU A 98 -3.28 -4.01 -5.31
C GLU A 98 -2.38 -4.75 -6.32
N ARG A 99 -1.33 -4.08 -6.82
CA ARG A 99 -0.38 -4.68 -7.77
C ARG A 99 0.35 -5.89 -7.18
N ALA A 100 0.75 -5.83 -5.91
CA ALA A 100 1.38 -6.94 -5.22
C ALA A 100 0.44 -8.14 -5.11
N GLY A 101 -0.83 -7.90 -4.76
CA GLY A 101 -1.85 -8.94 -4.72
C GLY A 101 -2.11 -9.58 -6.06
N GLU A 102 -2.30 -8.78 -7.12
CA GLU A 102 -2.45 -9.30 -8.49
C GLU A 102 -1.25 -10.12 -8.95
N GLY A 103 -0.04 -9.72 -8.57
CA GLY A 103 1.18 -10.51 -8.81
C GLY A 103 1.15 -11.86 -8.11
N LEU A 104 0.78 -11.87 -6.82
CA LEU A 104 0.71 -13.09 -6.01
C LEU A 104 -0.38 -14.05 -6.48
N LYS A 105 -1.52 -13.55 -6.96
CA LYS A 105 -2.63 -14.36 -7.48
C LYS A 105 -2.29 -15.10 -8.78
N LYS A 106 -1.37 -14.57 -9.59
CA LYS A 106 -0.97 -15.17 -10.87
C LYS A 106 -0.15 -16.46 -10.71
N ARG A 107 0.59 -16.60 -9.60
CA ARG A 107 1.51 -17.74 -9.42
C ARG A 107 0.77 -18.95 -8.85
N ARG A 108 0.85 -20.07 -9.57
CA ARG A 108 0.19 -21.34 -9.17
C ARG A 108 1.09 -22.30 -8.39
N VAL A 109 2.41 -22.10 -8.44
CA VAL A 109 3.39 -23.02 -7.83
C VAL A 109 4.37 -22.24 -6.96
N TRP A 110 4.49 -22.65 -5.69
CA TRP A 110 5.50 -22.12 -4.77
C TRP A 110 6.82 -22.85 -4.95
N SER A 111 7.94 -22.15 -4.75
CA SER A 111 9.27 -22.77 -4.81
C SER A 111 9.45 -23.78 -3.68
N GLN A 112 10.05 -24.93 -4.02
CA GLN A 112 10.46 -25.92 -3.03
C GLN A 112 11.54 -25.34 -2.10
N ARG A 113 11.55 -25.80 -0.85
CA ARG A 113 12.59 -25.45 0.13
C ARG A 113 13.79 -26.42 -0.01
N PRO A 114 15.03 -26.01 0.31
CA PRO A 114 15.45 -24.69 0.80
C PRO A 114 15.39 -23.61 -0.30
N LEU A 115 15.32 -22.34 0.11
CA LEU A 115 15.32 -21.23 -0.86
C LEU A 115 16.74 -20.87 -1.27
N PRO A 116 16.93 -20.32 -2.49
CA PRO A 116 18.22 -19.81 -2.91
C PRO A 116 18.74 -18.74 -1.96
N TYR A 117 20.06 -18.71 -1.81
CA TYR A 117 20.74 -17.71 -1.03
C TYR A 117 20.49 -16.30 -1.59
N LEU A 118 20.27 -15.32 -0.71
CA LEU A 118 19.97 -13.94 -1.13
C LEU A 118 21.28 -13.16 -1.30
N LYS A 119 21.56 -12.68 -2.51
CA LYS A 119 22.75 -11.85 -2.82
C LYS A 119 22.99 -10.70 -1.82
N PRO A 120 21.99 -9.99 -1.30
CA PRO A 120 22.22 -8.94 -0.29
C PRO A 120 22.91 -9.41 1.00
N PHE A 121 22.87 -10.70 1.34
CA PHE A 121 23.53 -11.23 2.52
C PHE A 121 25.06 -11.32 2.36
N GLU A 122 25.56 -11.32 1.12
CA GLU A 122 27.01 -11.31 0.84
C GLU A 122 27.69 -10.07 1.43
N VAL A 123 27.00 -8.92 1.44
CA VAL A 123 27.50 -7.67 2.06
C VAL A 123 27.68 -7.82 3.57
N LEU A 124 26.93 -8.72 4.18
CA LEU A 124 26.99 -9.03 5.61
C LEU A 124 27.99 -10.16 5.92
N GLY A 125 28.71 -10.67 4.91
CA GLY A 125 29.65 -11.78 5.05
C GLY A 125 29.00 -13.13 5.33
N ILE A 126 27.69 -13.26 5.09
CA ILE A 126 26.98 -14.53 5.22
C ILE A 126 26.90 -15.13 3.81
N ASP A 127 27.30 -16.39 3.66
CA ASP A 127 27.23 -17.13 2.39
C ASP A 127 26.56 -18.51 2.57
N GLU A 128 26.43 -19.28 1.49
CA GLU A 128 25.82 -20.63 1.53
C GLU A 128 26.67 -21.66 2.31
N LYS A 129 27.96 -21.37 2.54
CA LYS A 129 28.95 -22.27 3.15
C LYS A 129 29.26 -21.92 4.61
N THR A 130 28.78 -20.76 5.08
CA THR A 130 28.88 -20.25 6.44
C THR A 130 27.88 -20.95 7.33
#